data_AF-A0A7V9SAP0-F1
#
_entry.id   AF-A0A7V9SAP0-F1
#
_cell.length_a   1.000
_cell.length_b   1.000
_cell.length_c   1.000
_cell.angle_alpha   90.00
_cell.angle_beta   90.00
_cell.angle_gamma   90.00
#
_symmetry.space_group_name_H-M   'P 1'
#
loop_
_entity.id
_entity.type
_entity.pdbx_description
1 polymer ?
#
loop_
_entity_poly.entity_id
_entity_poly.type
_entity_poly.pdbx_seq_one_letter_code
_entity_poly.pdbx_strand_id
1 'polypeptide(L)'
;MAGDLNGALAIGAGCANCHAPLSGPFCAACGQAIDTHRRSLYRLTRGFIADLLSLESRTLRTIGVLLVYPGELSRAFHQGRIQRYVPPVRLYFFLSLLFFVALSFTHLALVQFSLAVKTVPARVAGGAPRQAVTTDMVFFQPAGSIQNGDVSKDAIETVRGQREPGARESAFERAVYQTLYRLQADPAALNGPLTEWLPRILFVILPLFAAVTALFYIGSRQFLFVDHLVFSLNLHSFGFMALLMAGVLAQTLLPGAAVAWLFFGLVCAYLLLAMKRFYAQGWVPTGLKFAGIGLVYSVFVLLPAFGGLIAASVLYG
;
A
#
# COMPACT_ATOMS: atom_id res chain seq x y z
N MET A 1 -38.18 -15.50 6.41
CA MET A 1 -39.17 -14.47 6.04
C MET A 1 -39.26 -13.42 7.16
N ALA A 2 -38.21 -12.61 7.33
CA ALA A 2 -38.14 -11.58 8.38
C ALA A 2 -37.45 -10.32 7.82
N GLY A 3 -37.85 -9.87 6.63
CA GLY A 3 -37.13 -8.86 5.84
C GLY A 3 -37.86 -7.53 5.57
N ASP A 4 -39.16 -7.41 5.83
CA ASP A 4 -39.96 -6.32 5.24
C ASP A 4 -40.51 -5.27 6.22
N LEU A 5 -40.14 -5.30 7.51
CA LEU A 5 -40.65 -4.33 8.49
C LEU A 5 -39.93 -2.97 8.45
N ASN A 6 -38.70 -2.88 7.93
CA ASN A 6 -37.94 -1.62 7.86
C ASN A 6 -38.31 -0.73 6.65
N GLY A 7 -38.91 -1.30 5.60
CA GLY A 7 -39.28 -0.55 4.38
C GLY A 7 -40.50 0.35 4.57
N ALA A 8 -41.45 -0.06 5.40
CA ALA A 8 -42.68 0.70 5.67
C ALA A 8 -42.47 1.85 6.68
N LEU A 9 -41.46 1.76 7.55
CA LEU A 9 -41.14 2.74 8.60
C LEU A 9 -40.38 3.98 8.12
N ALA A 10 -39.94 4.03 6.86
CA ALA A 10 -39.08 5.09 6.34
C ALA A 10 -39.79 6.10 5.42
N ILE A 11 -41.09 5.93 5.15
CA ILE A 11 -41.87 6.86 4.32
C ILE A 11 -41.99 8.19 5.07
N GLY A 12 -41.51 9.28 4.46
CA GLY A 12 -41.45 10.61 5.06
C GLY A 12 -40.12 10.96 5.76
N ALA A 13 -39.22 10.00 5.99
CA ALA A 13 -37.86 10.30 6.46
C ALA A 13 -37.00 10.95 5.35
N GLY A 14 -36.00 11.74 5.74
CA GLY A 14 -35.06 12.35 4.79
C GLY A 14 -34.02 11.35 4.27
N CYS A 15 -33.75 11.35 2.97
CA CYS A 15 -32.71 10.52 2.36
C CYS A 15 -31.31 10.81 2.94
N ALA A 16 -30.54 9.77 3.28
CA ALA A 16 -29.20 9.93 3.84
C ALA A 16 -28.23 10.69 2.91
N ASN A 17 -28.38 10.58 1.58
CA ASN A 17 -27.48 11.23 0.61
C ASN A 17 -27.93 12.64 0.17
N CYS A 18 -29.22 12.84 -0.11
CA CYS A 18 -29.72 14.11 -0.66
C CYS A 18 -30.78 14.82 0.19
N HIS A 19 -31.15 14.26 1.35
CA HIS A 19 -32.14 14.80 2.28
C HIS A 19 -33.57 14.98 1.74
N ALA A 20 -33.84 14.60 0.50
CA ALA A 20 -35.18 14.59 -0.07
C ALA A 20 -36.10 13.60 0.69
N PRO A 21 -37.40 13.90 0.83
CA PRO A 21 -38.34 13.01 1.49
C PRO A 21 -38.44 11.67 0.75
N LEU A 22 -38.42 10.59 1.51
CA LEU A 22 -38.51 9.23 0.98
C LEU A 22 -39.97 8.84 0.75
N SER A 23 -40.29 8.40 -0.48
CA SER A 23 -41.65 8.02 -0.91
C SER A 23 -41.80 6.54 -1.26
N GLY A 24 -40.74 5.75 -1.17
CA GLY A 24 -40.71 4.33 -1.53
C GLY A 24 -39.33 3.72 -1.29
N PRO A 25 -39.07 2.46 -1.68
CA PRO A 25 -37.83 1.74 -1.33
C PRO A 25 -36.55 2.37 -1.90
N PHE A 26 -36.68 3.31 -2.84
CA PHE A 26 -35.60 4.13 -3.38
C PHE A 26 -35.99 5.61 -3.33
N CYS A 27 -35.02 6.48 -3.10
CA CYS A 27 -35.20 7.92 -3.17
C CYS A 27 -35.44 8.36 -4.62
N ALA A 28 -36.57 9.02 -4.89
CA ALA A 28 -36.92 9.52 -6.22
C ALA A 28 -35.96 10.61 -6.75
N ALA A 29 -35.27 11.34 -5.85
CA ALA A 29 -34.38 12.43 -6.24
C ALA A 29 -32.96 11.97 -6.60
N CYS A 30 -32.41 10.96 -5.90
CA CYS A 30 -31.02 10.53 -6.10
C CYS A 30 -30.82 9.02 -6.31
N GLY A 31 -31.91 8.24 -6.31
CA GLY A 31 -31.88 6.79 -6.53
C GLY A 31 -31.35 5.96 -5.35
N GLN A 32 -31.13 6.55 -4.17
CA GLN A 32 -30.63 5.81 -3.00
C GLN A 32 -31.67 4.83 -2.46
N ALA A 33 -31.30 3.55 -2.32
CA ALA A 33 -32.11 2.58 -1.60
C ALA A 33 -32.19 2.93 -0.10
N ILE A 34 -33.39 2.81 0.49
CA ILE A 34 -33.64 3.06 1.91
C ILE A 34 -32.90 2.05 2.79
N ASP A 35 -32.92 0.77 2.41
CA ASP A 35 -32.08 -0.23 3.05
C ASP A 35 -30.63 -0.06 2.60
N THR A 36 -29.89 0.63 3.45
CA THR A 36 -28.46 0.88 3.32
C THR A 36 -27.62 -0.24 3.91
N HIS A 37 -28.24 -1.27 4.53
CA HIS A 37 -27.50 -2.33 5.20
C HIS A 37 -27.08 -3.45 4.24
N ARG A 38 -25.75 -3.69 4.21
CA ARG A 38 -25.06 -4.94 3.85
C ARG A 38 -25.66 -5.73 2.68
N ARG A 39 -25.61 -5.18 1.47
CA ARG A 39 -25.85 -6.00 0.27
C ARG A 39 -24.65 -6.94 0.06
N SER A 40 -24.94 -8.23 -0.09
CA SER A 40 -23.96 -9.32 -0.27
C SER A 40 -22.91 -8.98 -1.34
N LEU A 41 -21.64 -9.22 -1.04
CA LEU A 41 -20.50 -9.10 -1.98
C LEU A 41 -20.79 -9.76 -3.35
N TYR A 42 -21.56 -10.84 -3.36
CA TYR A 42 -21.94 -11.59 -4.56
C TYR A 42 -22.69 -10.77 -5.62
N ARG A 43 -23.66 -9.94 -5.22
CA ARG A 43 -24.41 -9.10 -6.16
C ARG A 43 -23.62 -7.88 -6.64
N LEU A 44 -22.50 -7.56 -5.99
CA LEU A 44 -21.55 -6.51 -6.38
C LEU A 44 -20.66 -6.94 -7.57
N THR A 45 -20.55 -8.24 -7.84
CA THR A 45 -19.68 -8.78 -8.91
C THR A 45 -20.37 -8.94 -10.26
N ARG A 46 -21.72 -8.96 -10.30
CA ARG A 46 -22.49 -9.07 -11.55
C ARG A 46 -22.44 -7.73 -12.31
N GLY A 47 -21.74 -7.69 -13.44
CA GLY A 47 -21.55 -6.46 -14.24
C GLY A 47 -20.27 -5.68 -13.91
N PHE A 48 -19.46 -6.14 -12.95
CA PHE A 48 -18.28 -5.43 -12.45
C PHE A 48 -17.25 -5.08 -13.53
N ILE A 49 -17.03 -5.96 -14.52
CA ILE A 49 -16.07 -5.72 -15.62
C ILE A 49 -16.57 -4.64 -16.58
N ALA A 50 -17.87 -4.64 -16.92
CA ALA A 50 -18.46 -3.60 -17.77
C ALA A 50 -18.43 -2.23 -17.07
N ASP A 51 -18.70 -2.22 -15.77
CA ASP A 51 -18.60 -1.05 -14.89
C ASP A 51 -17.14 -0.56 -14.69
N LEU A 52 -16.14 -1.43 -14.76
CA LEU A 52 -14.75 -1.03 -14.58
C LEU A 52 -14.23 -0.18 -15.74
N LEU A 53 -14.74 -0.45 -16.95
CA LEU A 53 -14.38 0.26 -18.17
C LEU A 53 -15.28 1.48 -18.43
N SER A 54 -16.36 1.67 -17.66
CA SER A 54 -17.17 2.89 -17.73
C SER A 54 -16.49 4.04 -16.96
N LEU A 55 -15.81 4.91 -17.71
CA LEU A 55 -15.29 6.18 -17.21
C LEU A 55 -16.45 7.18 -17.05
N GLU A 56 -17.17 7.06 -15.93
CA GLU A 56 -18.26 7.96 -15.59
C GLU A 56 -17.76 9.22 -14.87
N SER A 57 -18.51 10.32 -15.00
CA SER A 57 -18.27 11.58 -14.26
C SER A 57 -18.24 11.38 -12.73
N ARG A 58 -18.92 10.34 -12.22
CA ARG A 58 -18.90 9.93 -10.82
C ARG A 58 -17.52 9.45 -10.37
N THR A 59 -16.78 8.76 -11.23
CA THR A 59 -15.43 8.25 -10.94
C THR A 59 -14.44 9.40 -10.77
N LEU A 60 -14.42 10.35 -11.71
CA LEU A 60 -13.55 11.53 -11.62
C LEU A 60 -13.86 12.38 -10.39
N ARG A 61 -15.13 12.58 -10.08
CA ARG A 61 -15.56 13.26 -8.85
C ARG A 61 -15.05 12.54 -7.60
N THR A 62 -15.16 11.21 -7.57
CA THR A 62 -14.72 10.39 -6.43
C THR A 62 -13.20 10.46 -6.27
N ILE A 63 -12.44 10.40 -7.37
CA ILE A 63 -10.98 10.58 -7.37
C ILE A 63 -10.59 11.97 -6.87
N GLY A 64 -11.26 13.03 -7.35
CA GLY A 64 -11.01 14.39 -6.87
C GLY A 64 -11.25 14.54 -5.36
N VAL A 65 -12.32 13.93 -4.85
CA VAL A 65 -12.59 13.92 -3.40
C VAL A 65 -11.57 13.08 -2.64
N LEU A 66 -11.17 11.94 -3.18
CA LEU A 66 -10.14 11.08 -2.60
C LEU A 66 -8.82 11.84 -2.41
N LEU A 67 -8.38 12.61 -3.41
CA LEU A 67 -7.10 13.33 -3.39
C LEU A 67 -7.12 14.57 -2.48
N VAL A 68 -8.22 15.32 -2.49
CA VAL A 68 -8.28 16.64 -1.83
C VAL A 68 -8.84 16.56 -0.40
N TYR A 69 -9.73 15.59 -0.10
CA TYR A 69 -10.44 15.53 1.18
C TYR A 69 -10.14 14.20 1.91
N PRO A 70 -9.03 14.12 2.67
CA PRO A 70 -8.59 12.89 3.31
C PRO A 70 -9.65 12.33 4.26
N GLY A 71 -10.02 11.06 4.07
CA GLY A 71 -11.00 10.37 4.91
C GLY A 71 -12.48 10.71 4.63
N GLU A 72 -12.80 11.61 3.69
CA GLU A 72 -14.20 11.98 3.42
C GLU A 72 -15.01 10.82 2.85
N LEU A 73 -14.45 10.02 1.94
CA LEU A 73 -15.15 8.88 1.34
C LEU A 73 -15.51 7.82 2.38
N SER A 74 -14.59 7.53 3.30
CA SER A 74 -14.82 6.59 4.40
C SER A 74 -15.89 7.12 5.35
N ARG A 75 -15.83 8.42 5.66
CA ARG A 75 -16.83 9.09 6.51
C ARG A 75 -18.21 9.11 5.85
N ALA A 76 -18.28 9.40 4.55
CA ALA A 76 -19.52 9.37 3.78
C ALA A 76 -20.12 7.96 3.75
N PHE A 77 -19.31 6.93 3.56
CA PHE A 77 -19.75 5.54 3.64
C PHE A 77 -20.33 5.20 5.02
N HIS A 78 -19.60 5.53 6.09
CA HIS A 78 -20.04 5.30 7.47
C HIS A 78 -21.37 6.01 7.81
N GLN A 79 -21.59 7.19 7.23
CA GLN A 79 -22.84 7.96 7.36
C GLN A 79 -23.96 7.51 6.41
N GLY A 80 -23.75 6.46 5.61
CA GLY A 80 -24.74 5.97 4.63
C GLY A 80 -24.87 6.82 3.36
N ARG A 81 -23.96 7.77 3.10
CA ARG A 81 -23.93 8.62 1.89
C ARG A 81 -23.22 7.93 0.72
N ILE A 82 -23.82 6.86 0.20
CA ILE A 82 -23.16 5.96 -0.77
C ILE A 82 -23.47 6.23 -2.26
N GLN A 83 -24.55 6.94 -2.60
CA GLN A 83 -24.94 7.12 -4.01
C GLN A 83 -24.11 8.18 -4.76
N ARG A 84 -23.57 9.17 -4.06
CA ARG A 84 -22.80 10.26 -4.68
C ARG A 84 -21.42 9.82 -5.17
N TYR A 85 -20.85 8.79 -4.56
CA TYR A 85 -19.49 8.31 -4.80
C TYR A 85 -19.50 6.91 -5.41
N VAL A 86 -18.42 6.56 -6.09
CA VAL A 86 -18.20 5.19 -6.55
C VAL A 86 -17.99 4.28 -5.33
N PRO A 87 -18.56 3.06 -5.30
CA PRO A 87 -18.33 2.10 -4.23
C PRO A 87 -16.82 1.90 -3.96
N PRO A 88 -16.36 1.89 -2.69
CA PRO A 88 -14.94 1.82 -2.35
C PRO A 88 -14.20 0.64 -3.00
N VAL A 89 -14.85 -0.52 -3.07
CA VAL A 89 -14.30 -1.72 -3.71
C VAL A 89 -14.07 -1.49 -5.20
N ARG A 90 -15.05 -0.95 -5.93
CA ARG A 90 -14.92 -0.64 -7.37
C ARG A 90 -13.83 0.40 -7.61
N LEU A 91 -13.75 1.44 -6.79
CA LEU A 91 -12.71 2.47 -6.87
C LEU A 91 -11.31 1.87 -6.67
N TYR A 92 -11.13 1.02 -5.66
CA TYR A 92 -9.88 0.34 -5.39
C TYR A 92 -9.42 -0.53 -6.56
N PHE A 93 -10.28 -1.39 -7.07
CA PHE A 93 -9.95 -2.23 -8.22
C PHE A 93 -9.63 -1.41 -9.46
N PHE A 94 -10.43 -0.39 -9.77
CA PHE A 94 -10.18 0.50 -10.92
C PHE A 94 -8.82 1.19 -10.83
N LEU A 95 -8.48 1.78 -9.67
CA LEU A 95 -7.20 2.46 -9.49
C LEU A 95 -6.02 1.50 -9.40
N SER A 96 -6.21 0.30 -8.82
CA SER A 96 -5.18 -0.74 -8.82
C SER A 96 -4.90 -1.24 -10.24
N LEU A 97 -5.94 -1.45 -11.05
CA LEU A 97 -5.79 -1.86 -12.44
C LEU A 97 -5.05 -0.78 -13.23
N LEU A 98 -5.47 0.48 -13.12
CA LEU A 98 -4.80 1.61 -13.75
C LEU A 98 -3.31 1.68 -13.36
N PHE A 99 -3.01 1.50 -12.07
CA PHE A 99 -1.66 1.49 -11.56
C PHE A 99 -0.81 0.35 -12.12
N PHE A 100 -1.29 -0.90 -12.06
CA PHE A 100 -0.52 -2.06 -12.56
C PHE A 100 -0.38 -2.05 -14.08
N VAL A 101 -1.40 -1.59 -14.81
CA VAL A 101 -1.31 -1.36 -16.25
C VAL A 101 -0.23 -0.31 -16.55
N ALA A 102 -0.21 0.81 -15.81
CA ALA A 102 0.83 1.83 -15.96
C ALA A 102 2.23 1.26 -15.67
N LEU A 103 2.41 0.47 -14.60
CA LEU A 103 3.70 -0.19 -14.33
C LEU A 103 4.10 -1.16 -15.45
N SER A 104 3.15 -1.92 -15.98
CA SER A 104 3.39 -2.86 -17.07
C SER A 104 3.83 -2.17 -18.36
N PHE A 105 3.20 -1.04 -18.73
CA PHE A 105 3.54 -0.31 -19.96
C PHE A 105 4.82 0.51 -19.83
N THR A 106 5.09 1.06 -18.65
CA THR A 106 6.29 1.88 -18.40
C THR A 106 7.51 1.05 -18.01
N HIS A 107 7.31 -0.24 -17.71
CA HIS A 107 8.31 -1.11 -17.09
C HIS A 107 8.93 -0.50 -15.82
N LEU A 108 8.20 0.35 -15.11
CA LEU A 108 8.70 1.04 -13.92
C LEU A 108 8.75 0.07 -12.73
N ALA A 109 9.92 -0.05 -12.10
CA ALA A 109 10.05 -0.72 -10.82
C ALA A 109 10.02 0.31 -9.68
N LEU A 110 9.14 0.08 -8.70
CA LEU A 110 8.99 0.99 -7.54
C LEU A 110 10.24 1.00 -6.66
N VAL A 111 10.86 -0.16 -6.49
CA VAL A 111 12.06 -0.38 -5.69
C VAL A 111 12.95 -1.37 -6.45
N GLN A 112 14.23 -1.05 -6.60
CA GLN A 112 15.28 -1.94 -7.09
C GLN A 112 16.47 -1.87 -6.13
N PHE A 113 17.19 -2.98 -6.02
CA PHE A 113 18.43 -3.07 -5.26
C PHE A 113 19.62 -2.94 -6.19
N SER A 114 20.55 -2.06 -5.84
CA SER A 114 21.88 -1.93 -6.45
C SER A 114 22.92 -2.45 -5.47
N LEU A 115 23.73 -3.40 -5.88
CA LEU A 115 24.86 -3.87 -5.09
C LEU A 115 26.13 -3.16 -5.53
N ALA A 116 26.87 -2.62 -4.57
CA ALA A 116 28.16 -2.00 -4.83
C ALA A 116 29.15 -2.34 -3.72
N VAL A 117 30.37 -2.70 -4.09
CA VAL A 117 31.48 -2.82 -3.13
C VAL A 117 32.03 -1.42 -2.89
N LYS A 118 31.87 -0.91 -1.66
CA LYS A 118 32.46 0.38 -1.26
C LYS A 118 33.59 0.10 -0.28
N THR A 119 34.71 0.82 -0.45
CA THR A 119 35.80 0.82 0.53
C THR A 119 35.38 1.69 1.71
N VAL A 120 35.19 1.05 2.86
CA VAL A 120 34.89 1.75 4.11
C VAL A 120 36.22 2.17 4.72
N PRO A 121 36.44 3.49 4.94
CA PRO A 121 37.65 3.97 5.57
C PRO A 121 37.75 3.43 6.99
N ALA A 122 38.97 3.18 7.45
CA ALA A 122 39.20 2.68 8.80
C ALA A 122 38.65 3.67 9.84
N ARG A 123 37.75 3.21 10.72
CA ARG A 123 37.20 4.01 11.84
C ARG A 123 38.24 4.35 12.91
N VAL A 124 39.40 3.70 12.89
CA VAL A 124 40.49 3.87 13.85
C VAL A 124 41.75 4.23 13.08
N ALA A 125 42.48 5.24 13.57
CA ALA A 125 43.78 5.63 13.01
C ALA A 125 44.74 4.43 13.06
N GLY A 126 45.24 4.00 11.90
CA GLY A 126 46.10 2.82 11.75
C GLY A 126 45.39 1.53 11.33
N GLY A 127 44.06 1.52 11.18
CA GLY A 127 43.35 0.37 10.59
C GLY A 127 43.48 0.33 9.07
N ALA A 128 43.53 -0.88 8.49
CA ALA A 128 43.42 -1.05 7.05
C ALA A 128 41.98 -0.75 6.58
N PRO A 129 41.78 -0.11 5.41
CA PRO A 129 40.45 0.07 4.82
C PRO A 129 39.79 -1.29 4.58
N ARG A 130 38.50 -1.41 4.90
CA ARG A 130 37.73 -2.64 4.71
C ARG A 130 36.82 -2.49 3.51
N GLN A 131 36.80 -3.47 2.63
CA GLN A 131 35.76 -3.57 1.61
C GLN A 131 34.45 -4.02 2.28
N ALA A 132 33.36 -3.32 2.01
CA ALA A 132 32.03 -3.71 2.43
C ALA A 132 31.10 -3.77 1.22
N VAL A 133 30.33 -4.84 1.11
CA VAL A 133 29.22 -4.90 0.16
C VAL A 133 28.10 -4.00 0.70
N THR A 134 27.81 -2.94 -0.04
CA THR A 134 26.66 -2.07 0.23
C THR A 134 25.52 -2.44 -0.70
N THR A 135 24.31 -2.47 -0.17
CA THR A 135 23.09 -2.66 -0.94
C THR A 135 22.31 -1.35 -0.88
N ASP A 136 22.32 -0.60 -1.96
CA ASP A 136 21.60 0.67 -2.08
C ASP A 136 20.20 0.40 -2.66
N MET A 137 19.18 1.02 -2.07
CA MET A 137 17.81 0.99 -2.59
C MET A 137 17.60 2.16 -3.55
N VAL A 138 17.18 1.85 -4.77
CA VAL A 138 16.84 2.84 -5.80
C VAL A 138 15.34 2.78 -6.06
N PHE A 139 14.71 3.95 -6.16
CA PHE A 139 13.26 4.07 -6.25
C PHE A 139 12.82 4.62 -7.61
N PHE A 140 11.67 4.13 -8.10
CA PHE A 140 10.99 4.61 -9.31
C PHE A 140 11.91 4.69 -10.53
N GLN A 141 12.59 3.59 -10.86
CA GLN A 141 13.46 3.47 -12.03
C GLN A 141 12.95 2.38 -12.97
N PRO A 142 13.16 2.48 -14.29
CA PRO A 142 12.84 1.41 -15.23
C PRO A 142 13.49 0.10 -14.80
N ALA A 143 12.77 -1.01 -14.90
CA ALA A 143 13.26 -2.32 -14.51
C ALA A 143 14.52 -2.68 -15.32
N GLY A 144 15.59 -3.07 -14.62
CA GLY A 144 16.87 -3.43 -15.25
C GLY A 144 17.75 -2.24 -15.66
N SER A 145 17.37 -0.99 -15.35
CA SER A 145 18.24 0.17 -15.59
C SER A 145 19.41 0.29 -14.61
N ILE A 146 19.34 -0.41 -13.48
CA ILE A 146 20.36 -0.37 -12.43
C ILE A 146 21.49 -1.32 -12.77
N GLN A 147 22.66 -0.76 -13.05
CA GLN A 147 23.91 -1.51 -13.11
C GLN A 147 24.41 -1.74 -11.69
N ASN A 148 24.67 -3.00 -11.33
CA ASN A 148 25.39 -3.29 -10.10
C ASN A 148 26.85 -2.83 -10.26
N GLY A 149 27.44 -2.36 -9.16
CA GLY A 149 28.89 -2.16 -9.09
C GLY A 149 29.63 -3.48 -9.26
N ASP A 150 30.94 -3.39 -9.44
CA ASP A 150 31.81 -4.56 -9.63
C ASP A 150 31.92 -5.37 -8.33
N VAL A 151 30.92 -6.21 -8.08
CA VAL A 151 30.91 -7.19 -6.98
C VAL A 151 31.64 -8.42 -7.52
N SER A 152 32.97 -8.36 -7.55
CA SER A 152 33.79 -9.50 -7.99
C SER A 152 33.76 -10.66 -6.98
N LYS A 153 34.12 -11.87 -7.41
CA LYS A 153 34.13 -13.05 -6.53
C LYS A 153 35.14 -12.82 -5.41
N ASP A 154 36.26 -12.21 -5.77
CA ASP A 154 37.33 -11.81 -4.88
C ASP A 154 36.86 -10.81 -3.81
N ALA A 155 35.94 -9.89 -4.14
CA ALA A 155 35.37 -8.97 -3.15
C ALA A 155 34.49 -9.70 -2.13
N ILE A 156 33.67 -10.66 -2.57
CA ILE A 156 32.85 -11.49 -1.67
C ILE A 156 33.76 -12.36 -0.79
N GLU A 157 34.81 -12.94 -1.35
CA GLU A 157 35.79 -13.74 -0.60
C GLU A 157 36.60 -12.91 0.39
N THR A 158 36.97 -11.68 0.02
CA THR A 158 37.64 -10.73 0.92
C THR A 158 36.74 -10.39 2.12
N VAL A 159 35.44 -10.18 1.88
CA VAL A 159 34.46 -9.95 2.96
C VAL A 159 34.28 -11.21 3.81
N ARG A 160 34.26 -12.40 3.20
CA ARG A 160 34.21 -13.68 3.91
C ARG A 160 35.48 -13.93 4.75
N GLY A 161 36.64 -13.52 4.25
CA GLY A 161 37.95 -13.66 4.89
C GLY A 161 38.20 -12.70 6.06
N GLN A 162 37.42 -11.62 6.18
CA GLN A 162 37.45 -10.72 7.35
C GLN A 162 36.79 -11.31 8.61
N ARG A 163 36.26 -12.53 8.52
CA ARG A 163 35.60 -13.26 9.62
C ARG A 163 36.61 -13.77 10.65
N GLU A 164 36.19 -13.80 11.92
CA GLU A 164 37.04 -14.34 12.99
C GLU A 164 37.33 -15.84 12.75
N PRO A 165 38.61 -16.26 12.72
CA PRO A 165 38.98 -17.63 12.46
C PRO A 165 38.48 -18.55 13.59
N GLY A 166 37.72 -19.59 13.24
CA GLY A 166 37.20 -20.61 14.17
C GLY A 166 35.70 -20.49 14.51
N ALA A 167 35.01 -19.42 14.12
CA ALA A 167 33.57 -19.29 14.34
C ALA A 167 32.77 -20.27 13.44
N ARG A 168 31.79 -21.00 13.99
CA ARG A 168 30.91 -21.90 13.21
C ARG A 168 29.97 -21.08 12.33
N GLU A 169 29.92 -21.35 11.03
CA GLU A 169 29.08 -20.58 10.10
C GLU A 169 27.60 -20.77 10.44
N SER A 170 26.94 -19.68 10.85
CA SER A 170 25.52 -19.74 11.17
C SER A 170 24.71 -20.08 9.92
N ALA A 171 23.51 -20.63 10.09
CA ALA A 171 22.61 -20.88 8.96
C ALA A 171 22.29 -19.57 8.20
N PHE A 172 22.23 -18.46 8.93
CA PHE A 172 22.02 -17.13 8.36
C PHE A 172 23.23 -16.65 7.53
N GLU A 173 24.46 -16.75 8.05
CA GLU A 173 25.67 -16.34 7.31
C GLU A 173 25.80 -17.10 5.99
N ARG A 174 25.57 -18.41 6.00
CA ARG A 174 25.59 -19.24 4.78
C ARG A 174 24.56 -18.76 3.77
N ALA A 175 23.33 -18.47 4.21
CA ALA A 175 22.29 -17.93 3.35
C ALA A 175 22.68 -16.58 2.74
N VAL A 176 23.30 -15.69 3.53
CA VAL A 176 23.79 -14.39 3.06
C VAL A 176 24.86 -14.56 1.98
N TYR A 177 25.90 -15.37 2.20
CA TYR A 177 26.94 -15.57 1.18
C TYR A 177 26.41 -16.23 -0.09
N GLN A 178 25.53 -17.24 0.04
CA GLN A 178 24.87 -17.85 -1.12
C GLN A 178 24.07 -16.80 -1.92
N THR A 179 23.39 -15.89 -1.22
CA THR A 179 22.65 -14.79 -1.85
C THR A 179 23.59 -13.84 -2.59
N LEU A 180 24.72 -13.47 -1.99
CA LEU A 180 25.72 -12.59 -2.62
C LEU A 180 26.33 -13.20 -3.89
N TYR A 181 26.69 -14.48 -3.85
CA TYR A 181 27.22 -15.18 -5.04
C TYR A 181 26.18 -15.28 -6.16
N ARG A 182 24.90 -15.52 -5.82
CA ARG A 182 23.82 -15.50 -6.82
C ARG A 182 23.62 -14.13 -7.42
N LEU A 183 23.62 -13.09 -6.60
CA LEU A 183 23.40 -11.72 -7.05
C LEU A 183 24.53 -11.16 -7.90
N GLN A 184 25.74 -11.65 -7.67
CA GLN A 184 26.86 -11.40 -8.55
C GLN A 184 26.63 -12.05 -9.93
N ALA A 185 26.16 -13.30 -9.97
CA ALA A 185 25.94 -14.03 -11.21
C ALA A 185 24.72 -13.51 -11.99
N ASP A 186 23.66 -13.14 -11.27
CA ASP A 186 22.45 -12.53 -11.80
C ASP A 186 21.99 -11.36 -10.92
N PRO A 187 22.35 -10.12 -11.28
CA PRO A 187 21.84 -8.88 -10.69
C PRO A 187 20.31 -8.81 -10.56
N ALA A 188 19.58 -9.45 -11.48
CA ALA A 188 18.12 -9.43 -11.49
C ALA A 188 17.49 -10.41 -10.49
N ALA A 189 18.26 -11.32 -9.90
CA ALA A 189 17.75 -12.36 -9.00
C ALA A 189 17.02 -11.79 -7.76
N LEU A 190 17.42 -10.61 -7.25
CA LEU A 190 16.66 -9.91 -6.19
C LEU A 190 15.47 -9.12 -6.73
N ASN A 191 15.63 -8.49 -7.90
CA ASN A 191 14.67 -7.54 -8.45
C ASN A 191 13.47 -8.23 -9.13
N GLY A 192 13.67 -9.41 -9.73
CA GLY A 192 12.63 -10.18 -10.40
C GLY A 192 11.48 -10.57 -9.46
N PRO A 193 11.75 -11.30 -8.36
CA PRO A 193 10.72 -11.67 -7.38
C PRO A 193 10.01 -10.46 -6.77
N LEU A 194 10.69 -9.32 -6.59
CA LEU A 194 10.05 -8.08 -6.13
C LEU A 194 8.96 -7.64 -7.09
N THR A 195 9.27 -7.54 -8.38
CA THR A 195 8.29 -7.10 -9.38
C THR A 195 7.11 -8.05 -9.53
N GLU A 196 7.35 -9.36 -9.42
CA GLU A 196 6.31 -10.38 -9.61
C GLU A 196 5.35 -10.46 -8.41
N TRP A 197 5.89 -10.37 -7.18
CA TRP A 197 5.11 -10.53 -5.96
C TRP A 197 4.45 -9.23 -5.48
N LEU A 198 4.96 -8.08 -5.90
CA LEU A 198 4.49 -6.78 -5.45
C LEU A 198 2.96 -6.59 -5.63
N PRO A 199 2.34 -6.93 -6.78
CA PRO A 199 0.88 -6.86 -6.90
C PRO A 199 0.15 -7.72 -5.85
N ARG A 200 0.61 -8.97 -5.63
CA ARG A 200 0.00 -9.92 -4.70
C ARG A 200 0.06 -9.41 -3.25
N ILE A 201 1.22 -8.88 -2.85
CA ILE A 201 1.44 -8.34 -1.50
C ILE A 201 0.53 -7.15 -1.24
N LEU A 202 0.36 -6.26 -2.23
CA LEU A 202 -0.49 -5.06 -2.09
C LEU A 202 -1.96 -5.40 -1.81
N PHE A 203 -2.49 -6.50 -2.37
CA PHE A 203 -3.85 -6.98 -2.06
C PHE A 203 -3.97 -7.59 -0.67
N VAL A 204 -2.93 -8.29 -0.18
CA VAL A 204 -2.92 -8.90 1.17
C VAL A 204 -2.72 -7.86 2.27
N ILE A 205 -1.93 -6.82 1.98
CA ILE A 205 -1.69 -5.67 2.84
C ILE A 205 -3.00 -4.98 3.25
N LEU A 206 -3.97 -4.90 2.36
CA LEU A 206 -5.23 -4.19 2.58
C LEU A 206 -6.07 -4.73 3.76
N PRO A 207 -6.46 -6.02 3.80
CA PRO A 207 -7.21 -6.58 4.92
C PRO A 207 -6.38 -6.63 6.21
N LEU A 208 -5.06 -6.77 6.12
CA LEU A 208 -4.17 -6.69 7.29
C LEU A 208 -4.16 -5.29 7.89
N PHE A 209 -4.07 -4.24 7.08
CA PHE A 209 -4.18 -2.87 7.55
C PHE A 209 -5.56 -2.59 8.17
N ALA A 210 -6.63 -3.11 7.57
CA ALA A 210 -7.97 -3.03 8.15
C ALA A 210 -8.05 -3.74 9.51
N ALA A 211 -7.41 -4.89 9.68
CA ALA A 211 -7.36 -5.62 10.95
C ALA A 211 -6.57 -4.86 12.03
N VAL A 212 -5.39 -4.32 11.69
CA VAL A 212 -4.59 -3.52 12.64
C VAL A 212 -5.34 -2.26 13.05
N THR A 213 -5.97 -1.55 12.12
CA THR A 213 -6.80 -0.38 12.47
C THR A 213 -8.00 -0.80 13.31
N ALA A 214 -8.69 -1.90 13.00
CA ALA A 214 -9.79 -2.40 13.83
C ALA A 214 -9.34 -2.72 15.27
N LEU A 215 -8.16 -3.30 15.47
CA LEU A 215 -7.61 -3.60 16.79
C LEU A 215 -7.43 -2.33 17.65
N PHE A 216 -6.87 -1.26 17.08
CA PHE A 216 -6.66 0.02 17.77
C PHE A 216 -7.96 0.80 18.06
N TYR A 217 -9.07 0.39 17.46
CA TYR A 217 -10.38 1.01 17.60
C TYR A 217 -11.45 0.05 18.14
N ILE A 218 -11.04 -1.09 18.72
CA ILE A 218 -11.95 -2.13 19.23
C ILE A 218 -12.92 -1.61 20.30
N GLY A 219 -12.53 -0.59 21.08
CA GLY A 219 -13.39 0.06 22.07
C GLY A 219 -14.47 0.97 21.47
N SER A 220 -14.40 1.31 20.19
CA SER A 220 -15.32 2.24 19.53
C SER A 220 -16.49 1.49 18.89
N ARG A 221 -17.54 1.21 19.69
CA ARG A 221 -18.74 0.45 19.26
C ARG A 221 -19.49 1.01 18.05
N GLN A 222 -19.26 2.27 17.69
CA GLN A 222 -19.83 2.88 16.49
C GLN A 222 -19.20 2.37 15.19
N PHE A 223 -17.96 1.85 15.21
CA PHE A 223 -17.26 1.38 14.00
C PHE A 223 -17.26 -0.15 13.94
N LEU A 224 -17.71 -0.68 12.81
CA LEU A 224 -17.68 -2.11 12.50
C LEU A 224 -16.43 -2.43 11.68
N PHE A 225 -16.05 -3.71 11.61
CA PHE A 225 -14.90 -4.12 10.78
C PHE A 225 -15.01 -3.65 9.32
N VAL A 226 -16.24 -3.60 8.77
CA VAL A 226 -16.49 -3.10 7.41
C VAL A 226 -16.10 -1.63 7.26
N ASP A 227 -16.28 -0.81 8.30
CA ASP A 227 -15.86 0.60 8.29
C ASP A 227 -14.34 0.73 8.19
N HIS A 228 -13.59 -0.10 8.94
CA HIS A 228 -12.13 -0.17 8.87
C HIS A 228 -11.64 -0.71 7.51
N LEU A 229 -12.36 -1.67 6.93
CA LEU A 229 -12.06 -2.20 5.60
C LEU A 229 -12.28 -1.15 4.51
N VAL A 230 -13.38 -0.39 4.57
CA VAL A 230 -13.64 0.71 3.64
C VAL A 230 -12.62 1.83 3.81
N PHE A 231 -12.24 2.13 5.05
CA PHE A 231 -11.14 3.06 5.32
C PHE A 231 -9.83 2.62 4.67
N SER A 232 -9.48 1.34 4.83
CA SER A 232 -8.30 0.74 4.19
C SER A 232 -8.39 0.80 2.65
N LEU A 233 -9.54 0.46 2.05
CA LEU A 233 -9.76 0.53 0.60
C LEU A 233 -9.50 1.94 0.06
N ASN A 234 -10.10 2.96 0.67
CA ASN A 234 -9.92 4.35 0.25
C ASN A 234 -8.47 4.81 0.45
N LEU A 235 -7.81 4.43 1.56
CA LEU A 235 -6.41 4.77 1.80
C LEU A 235 -5.49 4.17 0.74
N HIS A 236 -5.67 2.90 0.40
CA HIS A 236 -4.83 2.23 -0.60
C HIS A 236 -5.14 2.70 -2.02
N SER A 237 -6.40 3.06 -2.32
CA SER A 237 -6.78 3.78 -3.54
C SER A 237 -5.99 5.09 -3.69
N PHE A 238 -5.87 5.87 -2.61
CA PHE A 238 -5.03 7.07 -2.62
C PHE A 238 -3.56 6.71 -2.81
N GLY A 239 -3.07 5.67 -2.12
CA GLY A 239 -1.71 5.16 -2.27
C GLY A 239 -1.35 4.79 -3.72
N PHE A 240 -2.23 4.11 -4.44
CA PHE A 240 -2.01 3.80 -5.87
C PHE A 240 -1.91 5.05 -6.73
N MET A 241 -2.79 6.04 -6.52
CA MET A 241 -2.73 7.30 -7.26
C MET A 241 -1.44 8.07 -6.92
N ALA A 242 -1.07 8.10 -5.65
CA ALA A 242 0.14 8.73 -5.17
C ALA A 242 1.39 8.06 -5.79
N LEU A 243 1.45 6.73 -5.85
CA LEU A 243 2.55 6.00 -6.48
C LEU A 243 2.60 6.20 -8.01
N LEU A 244 1.44 6.30 -8.68
CA LEU A 244 1.39 6.62 -10.11
C LEU A 244 1.96 8.02 -10.38
N MET A 245 1.54 9.01 -9.60
CA MET A 245 2.07 10.38 -9.68
C MET A 245 3.57 10.43 -9.33
N ALA A 246 4.01 9.67 -8.34
CA ALA A 246 5.41 9.54 -7.97
C ALA A 246 6.24 8.96 -9.13
N GLY A 247 5.75 7.92 -9.79
CA GLY A 247 6.40 7.34 -10.96
C GLY A 247 6.61 8.36 -12.08
N VAL A 248 5.57 9.13 -12.43
CA VAL A 248 5.68 10.20 -13.42
C VAL A 248 6.70 11.25 -12.97
N LEU A 249 6.59 11.74 -11.73
CA LEU A 249 7.46 12.81 -11.21
C LEU A 249 8.94 12.40 -11.17
N ALA A 250 9.21 11.15 -10.81
CA ALA A 250 10.56 10.59 -10.74
C ALA A 250 11.22 10.45 -12.13
N GLN A 251 10.41 10.28 -13.17
CA GLN A 251 10.90 10.15 -14.54
C GLN A 251 11.07 11.50 -15.25
N THR A 252 10.49 12.59 -14.73
CA THR A 252 10.48 13.89 -15.43
C THR A 252 11.18 15.03 -14.69
N LEU A 253 11.15 15.05 -13.35
CA LEU A 253 11.42 16.28 -12.58
C LEU A 253 12.42 16.10 -11.44
N LEU A 254 12.36 14.99 -10.70
CA LEU A 254 13.12 14.82 -9.45
C LEU A 254 13.80 13.44 -9.37
N PRO A 255 14.94 13.31 -8.66
CA PRO A 255 15.55 12.01 -8.39
C PRO A 255 14.59 11.09 -7.63
N GLY A 256 14.60 9.80 -7.97
CA GLY A 256 13.67 8.81 -7.39
C GLY A 256 13.67 8.75 -5.87
N ALA A 257 14.82 8.91 -5.21
CA ALA A 257 14.91 8.95 -3.76
C ALA A 257 14.20 10.17 -3.14
N ALA A 258 14.33 11.35 -3.76
CA ALA A 258 13.64 12.56 -3.30
C ALA A 258 12.12 12.42 -3.45
N VAL A 259 11.68 11.86 -4.57
CA VAL A 259 10.26 11.54 -4.82
C VAL A 259 9.75 10.53 -3.80
N ALA A 260 10.52 9.48 -3.48
CA ALA A 260 10.14 8.48 -2.49
C ALA A 260 9.90 9.11 -1.12
N TRP A 261 10.82 9.94 -0.62
CA TRP A 261 10.65 10.62 0.66
C TRP A 261 9.48 11.60 0.67
N LEU A 262 9.30 12.37 -0.41
CA LEU A 262 8.18 13.30 -0.58
C LEU A 262 6.84 12.57 -0.51
N PHE A 263 6.68 11.50 -1.30
CA PHE A 263 5.43 10.75 -1.36
C PHE A 263 5.19 9.89 -0.11
N PHE A 264 6.24 9.39 0.54
CA PHE A 264 6.12 8.76 1.86
C PHE A 264 5.57 9.75 2.89
N GLY A 265 6.10 10.98 2.93
CA GLY A 265 5.60 12.05 3.77
C GLY A 265 4.15 12.43 3.44
N LEU A 266 3.82 12.53 2.16
CA LEU A 266 2.45 12.81 1.69
C LEU A 266 1.46 11.73 2.13
N VAL A 267 1.80 10.44 1.96
CA VAL A 267 0.94 9.32 2.36
C VAL A 267 0.79 9.27 3.88
N CYS A 268 1.86 9.50 4.65
CA CYS A 268 1.80 9.60 6.11
C CYS A 268 0.90 10.75 6.57
N ALA A 269 1.06 11.94 5.97
CA ALA A 269 0.23 13.10 6.26
C ALA A 269 -1.25 12.85 5.90
N TYR A 270 -1.50 12.26 4.73
CA TYR A 270 -2.84 11.88 4.29
C TYR A 270 -3.48 10.90 5.28
N LEU A 271 -2.76 9.85 5.69
CA LEU A 271 -3.24 8.87 6.66
C LEU A 271 -3.59 9.55 7.99
N LEU A 272 -2.72 10.41 8.52
CA LEU A 272 -2.96 11.11 9.79
C LEU A 272 -4.21 11.99 9.71
N LEU A 273 -4.36 12.77 8.63
CA LEU A 273 -5.53 13.62 8.41
C LEU A 273 -6.81 12.79 8.17
N ALA A 274 -6.71 11.69 7.43
CA ALA A 274 -7.82 10.78 7.16
C ALA A 274 -8.30 10.13 8.45
N MET A 275 -7.38 9.66 9.31
CA MET A 275 -7.71 9.14 10.65
C MET A 275 -8.40 10.20 11.51
N LYS A 276 -7.84 11.42 11.55
CA LYS A 276 -8.39 12.56 12.30
C LYS A 276 -9.83 12.89 11.87
N ARG A 277 -10.10 12.89 10.56
CA ARG A 277 -11.42 13.21 10.00
C ARG A 277 -12.42 12.07 10.11
N PHE A 278 -11.98 10.83 9.89
CA PHE A 278 -12.83 9.65 9.87
C PHE A 278 -13.24 9.21 11.28
N TYR A 279 -12.28 9.05 12.19
CA TYR A 279 -12.56 8.62 13.56
C TYR A 279 -12.97 9.76 14.49
N ALA A 280 -12.91 11.01 14.01
CA ALA A 280 -13.33 12.22 14.72
C ALA A 280 -12.73 12.39 16.14
N GLN A 281 -11.51 11.89 16.37
CA GLN A 281 -10.82 12.00 17.67
C GLN A 281 -10.01 13.30 17.77
N GLY A 282 -9.53 13.66 18.97
CA GLY A 282 -8.57 14.75 19.17
C GLY A 282 -7.20 14.45 18.53
N TRP A 283 -6.33 15.46 18.41
CA TRP A 283 -5.00 15.30 17.78
C TRP A 283 -4.08 14.34 18.53
N VAL A 284 -4.01 14.43 19.85
CA VAL A 284 -3.17 13.57 20.69
C VAL A 284 -3.52 12.07 20.55
N PRO A 285 -4.77 11.61 20.77
CA PRO A 285 -5.09 10.21 20.59
C PRO A 285 -4.94 9.75 19.14
N THR A 286 -5.21 10.62 18.17
CA THR A 286 -4.99 10.30 16.75
C THR A 286 -3.51 10.08 16.45
N GLY A 287 -2.63 10.96 16.94
CA GLY A 287 -1.18 10.85 16.77
C GLY A 287 -0.59 9.60 17.44
N LEU A 288 -1.02 9.29 18.67
CA LEU A 288 -0.58 8.08 19.37
C LEU A 288 -1.02 6.81 18.65
N LYS A 289 -2.27 6.75 18.18
CA LYS A 289 -2.76 5.62 17.39
C LYS A 289 -2.08 5.53 16.03
N PHE A 290 -1.81 6.65 15.36
CA PHE A 290 -1.07 6.69 14.10
C PHE A 290 0.32 6.08 14.29
N ALA A 291 1.06 6.52 15.32
CA ALA A 291 2.38 5.97 15.64
C ALA A 291 2.32 4.47 16.00
N GLY A 292 1.36 4.08 16.85
CA GLY A 292 1.17 2.69 17.26
C GLY A 292 0.78 1.76 16.10
N ILE A 293 -0.17 2.18 15.26
CA ILE A 293 -0.57 1.44 14.06
C ILE A 293 0.63 1.35 13.09
N GLY A 294 1.35 2.46 12.86
CA GLY A 294 2.53 2.48 12.00
C GLY A 294 3.62 1.52 12.47
N LEU A 295 3.88 1.46 13.79
CA LEU A 295 4.85 0.55 14.39
C LEU A 295 4.41 -0.92 14.27
N VAL A 296 3.17 -1.24 14.63
CA VAL A 296 2.66 -2.61 14.52
C VAL A 296 2.66 -3.06 13.06
N TYR A 297 2.24 -2.19 12.15
CA TYR A 297 2.19 -2.48 10.73
C TYR A 297 3.59 -2.66 10.12
N SER A 298 4.58 -1.86 10.50
CA SER A 298 5.95 -2.04 10.01
C SER A 298 6.59 -3.32 10.53
N VAL A 299 6.44 -3.62 11.82
CA VAL A 299 7.08 -4.77 12.48
C VAL A 299 6.42 -6.10 12.11
N PHE A 300 5.09 -6.16 12.08
CA PHE A 300 4.37 -7.43 11.91
C PHE A 300 3.86 -7.68 10.49
N VAL A 301 3.87 -6.68 9.61
CA VAL A 301 3.39 -6.84 8.22
C VAL A 301 4.49 -6.53 7.21
N LEU A 302 5.04 -5.31 7.21
CA LEU A 302 5.99 -4.90 6.15
C LEU A 302 7.34 -5.62 6.26
N LEU A 303 7.95 -5.68 7.44
CA LEU A 303 9.25 -6.36 7.61
C LEU A 303 9.17 -7.86 7.29
N PRO A 304 8.17 -8.63 7.77
CA PRO A 304 8.01 -10.02 7.38
C PRO A 304 7.71 -10.21 5.89
N ALA A 305 6.87 -9.35 5.28
CA ALA A 305 6.60 -9.42 3.85
C ALA A 305 7.88 -9.19 3.03
N PHE A 306 8.68 -8.20 3.40
CA PHE A 306 9.94 -7.88 2.75
C PHE A 306 11.00 -8.99 2.97
N GLY A 307 11.17 -9.46 4.21
CA GLY A 307 12.09 -10.55 4.54
C GLY A 307 11.70 -11.87 3.87
N GLY A 308 10.40 -12.19 3.81
CA GLY A 308 9.88 -13.34 3.08
C GLY A 308 10.14 -13.26 1.58
N LEU A 309 10.12 -12.05 1.01
CA LEU A 309 10.42 -11.84 -0.40
C LEU A 309 11.92 -12.02 -0.69
N ILE A 310 12.80 -11.52 0.18
CA ILE A 310 14.24 -11.83 0.11
C ILE A 310 14.48 -13.34 0.29
N ALA A 311 13.79 -14.00 1.22
CA ALA A 311 13.94 -15.44 1.37
C ALA A 311 13.45 -16.21 0.13
N ALA A 312 12.34 -15.77 -0.48
CA ALA A 312 11.80 -16.38 -1.69
C ALA A 312 12.74 -16.21 -2.89
N SER A 313 13.37 -15.05 -3.06
CA SER A 313 14.38 -14.85 -4.10
C SER A 313 15.62 -15.73 -3.91
N VAL A 314 15.95 -16.08 -2.66
CA VAL A 314 17.07 -16.98 -2.33
C VAL A 314 16.70 -18.45 -2.50
N LEU A 315 15.45 -18.84 -2.28
CA LEU A 315 15.02 -20.24 -2.33
C LEU A 315 14.52 -20.68 -3.72
N TYR A 316 13.90 -19.77 -4.47
CA TYR A 316 13.20 -20.08 -5.72
C TYR A 316 13.72 -19.31 -6.95
N GLY A 317 14.68 -18.39 -6.77
CA GLY A 317 15.42 -17.75 -7.85
C GLY A 317 16.74 -18.46 -8.13
#